data_AF-A0AAJ6VB91-F1
#
_entry.id   AF-A0AAJ6VB91-F1
#
_cell.length_a   1.000
_cell.length_b   1.000
_cell.length_c   1.000
_cell.angle_alpha   90.00
_cell.angle_beta   90.00
_cell.angle_gamma   90.00
#
_symmetry.space_group_name_H-M   'P 1'
#
loop_
_entity.id
_entity.type
_entity.pdbx_description
1 polymer ?
#
loop_
_entity_poly.entity_id
_entity_poly.type
_entity_poly.pdbx_seq_one_letter_code
_entity_poly.pdbx_strand_id
1 'polypeptide(L)'
;MFGVVFPDRSFPMDISAFSQIDTFHWILDMNTFVGEAYDQVREICIFLLNSFTLPPDKALAVYIQSPGSEFQFCGAVTITRPSVVLTLNWPEPGGQLQLTGPDTAPLSAKIGVSVEDLAALPSLDVAAEKGVERVAMKVGENLFNYMQSFCGVDGSKLIVPMDILDRWFKKFRERAKRDPDFLKSFRL
;
A
#
# COMPACT_ATOMS: atom_id res chain seq x y z
N MET A 1 -12.06 1.89 -19.85
CA MET A 1 -11.49 0.63 -19.28
C MET A 1 -10.38 1.06 -18.34
N PHE A 2 -9.26 0.38 -18.10
CA PHE A 2 -8.22 0.94 -17.21
C PHE A 2 -6.85 0.36 -17.53
N GLY A 3 -5.82 1.07 -17.07
CA GLY A 3 -4.45 0.58 -17.06
C GLY A 3 -3.91 0.57 -15.64
N VAL A 4 -2.96 -0.33 -15.39
CA VAL A 4 -2.22 -0.40 -14.15
C VAL A 4 -0.72 -0.42 -14.42
N VAL A 5 0.06 0.15 -13.50
CA VAL A 5 1.52 0.06 -13.47
C VAL A 5 1.91 -0.29 -12.04
N PHE A 6 2.82 -1.25 -11.88
CA PHE A 6 3.47 -1.53 -10.61
C PHE A 6 4.84 -0.83 -10.64
N PRO A 7 5.04 0.25 -9.84
CA PRO A 7 6.27 1.01 -9.84
C PRO A 7 7.49 0.10 -9.66
N ASP A 8 8.51 0.31 -10.49
CA ASP A 8 9.77 -0.45 -10.52
C ASP A 8 9.63 -1.97 -10.80
N ARG A 9 8.42 -2.44 -11.18
CA ARG A 9 8.12 -3.88 -11.35
C ARG A 9 7.48 -4.24 -12.70
N SER A 10 6.69 -3.35 -13.28
CA SER A 10 5.98 -3.64 -14.54
C SER A 10 6.04 -2.48 -15.54
N PHE A 11 5.92 -2.83 -16.82
CA PHE A 11 5.42 -1.89 -17.83
C PHE A 11 3.91 -1.65 -17.62
N PRO A 12 3.32 -0.61 -18.23
CA PRO A 12 1.87 -0.44 -18.22
C PRO A 12 1.15 -1.68 -18.72
N MET A 13 0.26 -2.21 -17.89
CA MET A 13 -0.62 -3.34 -18.19
C MET A 13 -2.01 -2.80 -18.43
N ASP A 14 -2.70 -3.30 -19.45
CA ASP A 14 -4.10 -3.00 -19.68
C ASP A 14 -5.00 -4.10 -19.07
N ILE A 15 -6.30 -3.94 -19.27
CA ILE A 15 -7.31 -4.85 -18.74
C ILE A 15 -7.15 -6.30 -19.21
N SER A 16 -6.48 -6.56 -20.34
CA SER A 16 -6.29 -7.91 -20.86
C SER A 16 -5.37 -8.77 -19.99
N ALA A 17 -4.57 -8.14 -19.12
CA ALA A 17 -3.78 -8.84 -18.12
C ALA A 17 -4.61 -9.35 -16.93
N PHE A 18 -5.88 -8.94 -16.82
CA PHE A 18 -6.77 -9.35 -15.75
C PHE A 18 -7.78 -10.41 -16.24
N SER A 19 -8.07 -11.37 -15.37
CA SER A 19 -9.20 -12.28 -15.56
C SER A 19 -10.49 -11.56 -15.22
N GLN A 20 -11.33 -11.33 -16.23
CA GLN A 20 -12.67 -10.78 -16.02
C GLN A 20 -13.59 -11.86 -15.45
N ILE A 21 -14.10 -11.65 -14.23
CA ILE A 21 -15.00 -12.61 -13.57
C ILE A 21 -16.48 -12.28 -13.84
N ASP A 22 -16.79 -11.00 -14.07
CA ASP A 22 -18.08 -10.54 -14.58
C ASP A 22 -17.94 -9.18 -15.30
N THR A 23 -19.05 -8.58 -15.71
CA THR A 23 -19.09 -7.31 -16.43
C THR A 23 -18.35 -6.16 -15.74
N PHE A 24 -18.28 -6.16 -14.41
CA PHE A 24 -17.78 -5.05 -13.59
C PHE A 24 -16.62 -5.44 -12.67
N HIS A 25 -16.14 -6.68 -12.72
CA HIS A 25 -15.07 -7.17 -11.85
C HIS A 25 -13.95 -7.86 -12.60
N TRP A 26 -12.71 -7.53 -12.22
CA TRP A 26 -11.48 -8.05 -12.79
C TRP A 26 -10.51 -8.45 -11.70
N ILE A 27 -9.79 -9.55 -11.92
CA ILE A 27 -8.85 -10.12 -10.96
C ILE A 27 -7.49 -10.28 -11.62
N LEU A 28 -6.44 -9.77 -10.96
CA LEU A 28 -5.06 -10.10 -11.26
C LEU A 28 -4.51 -11.02 -10.18
N ASP A 29 -4.03 -12.19 -10.58
CA ASP A 29 -3.32 -13.10 -9.70
C ASP A 29 -1.86 -12.65 -9.54
N MET A 30 -1.39 -12.53 -8.30
CA MET A 30 -0.03 -12.06 -8.03
C MET A 30 1.06 -13.02 -8.48
N ASN A 31 0.74 -14.28 -8.79
CA ASN A 31 1.65 -15.22 -9.44
C ASN A 31 2.10 -14.77 -10.83
N THR A 32 1.49 -13.72 -11.39
CA THR A 32 1.99 -13.06 -12.61
C THR A 32 3.43 -12.55 -12.45
N PHE A 33 3.83 -12.15 -11.23
CA PHE A 33 5.19 -11.71 -10.92
C PHE A 33 6.06 -12.89 -10.48
N VAL A 34 6.55 -13.66 -11.44
CA VAL A 34 7.39 -14.83 -11.19
C VAL A 34 8.67 -14.43 -10.45
N GLY A 35 8.92 -15.04 -9.29
CA GLY A 35 10.13 -14.81 -8.49
C GLY A 35 10.03 -13.65 -7.50
N GLU A 36 8.90 -12.96 -7.43
CA GLU A 36 8.64 -11.92 -6.42
C GLU A 36 7.55 -12.37 -5.45
N ALA A 37 7.77 -12.13 -4.16
CA ALA A 37 6.73 -12.32 -3.16
C ALA A 37 5.70 -11.19 -3.27
N TYR A 38 4.41 -11.52 -3.17
CA TYR A 38 3.32 -10.56 -3.36
C TYR A 38 3.39 -9.36 -2.40
N ASP A 39 3.90 -9.57 -1.18
CA ASP A 39 4.09 -8.55 -0.13
C ASP A 39 5.19 -7.52 -0.47
N GLN A 40 6.02 -7.81 -1.47
CA GLN A 40 6.98 -6.86 -2.02
C GLN A 40 6.31 -5.89 -3.03
N VAL A 41 5.14 -6.24 -3.55
CA VAL A 41 4.35 -5.36 -4.42
C VAL A 41 3.56 -4.39 -3.55
N ARG A 42 4.15 -3.23 -3.29
CA ARG A 42 3.68 -2.27 -2.29
C ARG A 42 2.88 -1.13 -2.85
N GLU A 43 2.96 -0.89 -4.15
CA GLU A 43 2.29 0.22 -4.79
C GLU A 43 1.70 -0.24 -6.13
N ILE A 44 0.55 0.33 -6.47
CA ILE A 44 -0.07 0.22 -7.78
C ILE A 44 -0.50 1.61 -8.23
N CYS A 45 -0.14 1.98 -9.45
CA CYS A 45 -0.71 3.12 -10.14
C CYS A 45 -1.85 2.60 -11.02
N ILE A 46 -3.09 3.01 -10.73
CA ILE A 46 -4.24 2.71 -11.58
C ILE A 46 -4.71 3.99 -12.28
N PHE A 47 -5.10 3.88 -13.54
CA PHE A 47 -5.55 5.02 -14.34
C PHE A 47 -6.59 4.64 -15.39
N LEU A 48 -7.45 5.60 -15.73
CA LEU A 48 -8.45 5.47 -16.79
C LEU A 48 -7.80 5.76 -18.15
N LEU A 49 -7.85 4.79 -19.08
CA LEU A 49 -7.22 4.90 -20.40
C LEU A 49 -7.94 5.88 -21.35
N ASN A 50 -9.27 6.02 -21.21
CA ASN A 50 -10.10 6.94 -21.97
C ASN A 50 -11.11 7.59 -21.01
N SER A 51 -11.27 8.92 -21.07
CA SER A 51 -12.14 9.73 -20.19
C SER A 51 -13.65 9.50 -20.37
N PHE A 52 -14.07 8.47 -21.13
CA PHE A 52 -15.45 8.31 -21.60
C PHE A 52 -16.17 7.02 -21.14
N THR A 53 -15.66 6.27 -20.16
CA THR A 53 -16.24 4.95 -19.81
C THR A 53 -16.81 4.81 -18.40
N LEU A 54 -16.68 5.81 -17.53
CA LEU A 54 -17.16 5.70 -16.15
C LEU A 54 -18.22 6.78 -15.88
N PRO A 55 -19.47 6.41 -15.52
CA PRO A 55 -20.48 7.37 -15.09
C PRO A 55 -19.98 8.22 -13.91
N PRO A 56 -20.48 9.45 -13.73
CA PRO A 56 -19.99 10.38 -12.70
C PRO A 56 -20.28 9.92 -11.27
N ASP A 57 -21.28 9.06 -11.08
CA ASP A 57 -21.64 8.41 -9.81
C ASP A 57 -20.90 7.09 -9.58
N LYS A 58 -20.00 6.70 -10.49
CA LYS A 58 -19.23 5.45 -10.38
C LYS A 58 -17.75 5.72 -10.17
N ALA A 59 -17.11 4.75 -9.53
CA ALA A 59 -15.69 4.70 -9.26
C ALA A 59 -15.14 3.35 -9.69
N LEU A 60 -13.87 3.32 -10.07
CA LEU A 60 -13.13 2.07 -10.28
C LEU A 60 -12.29 1.81 -9.04
N ALA A 61 -12.79 0.93 -8.18
CA ALA A 61 -12.22 0.57 -6.90
C ALA A 61 -11.16 -0.53 -7.05
N VAL A 62 -10.12 -0.44 -6.23
CA VAL A 62 -9.02 -1.42 -6.13
C VAL A 62 -9.11 -2.09 -4.77
N TYR A 63 -9.02 -3.41 -4.78
CA TYR A 63 -9.01 -4.28 -3.63
C TYR A 63 -7.79 -5.18 -3.63
N ILE A 64 -7.32 -5.57 -2.45
CA ILE A 64 -6.26 -6.56 -2.27
C ILE A 64 -6.73 -7.71 -1.38
N GLN A 65 -6.18 -8.88 -1.66
CA GLN A 65 -6.42 -10.10 -0.89
C GLN A 65 -5.08 -10.83 -0.71
N SER A 66 -4.68 -11.08 0.53
CA SER A 66 -3.60 -12.02 0.82
C SER A 66 -4.13 -13.46 0.72
N PRO A 67 -3.27 -14.48 0.59
CA PRO A 67 -3.72 -15.87 0.50
C PRO A 67 -4.67 -16.21 1.66
N GLY A 68 -5.90 -16.61 1.32
CA GLY A 68 -6.95 -17.00 2.27
C GLY A 68 -7.56 -15.88 3.12
N SER A 69 -7.23 -14.61 2.90
CA SER A 69 -7.91 -13.46 3.53
C SER A 69 -9.17 -13.04 2.77
N GLU A 70 -9.96 -12.15 3.36
CA GLU A 70 -10.99 -11.39 2.64
C GLU A 70 -10.35 -10.28 1.77
N PHE A 71 -11.09 -9.78 0.78
CA PHE A 71 -10.69 -8.60 0.00
C PHE A 71 -10.83 -7.33 0.85
N GLN A 72 -9.84 -6.45 0.74
CA GLN A 72 -9.81 -5.16 1.45
C GLN A 72 -9.66 -4.01 0.47
N PHE A 73 -10.48 -2.97 0.65
CA PHE A 73 -10.47 -1.76 -0.17
C PHE A 73 -9.16 -0.99 0.00
N CYS A 74 -8.53 -0.61 -1.10
CA CYS A 74 -7.31 0.20 -1.11
C CYS A 74 -7.56 1.64 -1.53
N GLY A 75 -8.47 1.86 -2.46
CA GLY A 75 -8.74 3.16 -3.06
C GLY A 75 -9.46 3.03 -4.39
N ALA A 76 -9.74 4.16 -5.02
CA ALA A 76 -10.43 4.18 -6.31
C ALA A 76 -10.01 5.37 -7.17
N VAL A 77 -10.26 5.25 -8.48
CA VAL A 77 -10.23 6.35 -9.45
C VAL A 77 -11.64 6.70 -9.89
N THR A 78 -11.83 7.97 -10.23
CA THR A 78 -13.10 8.54 -10.70
C THR A 78 -12.84 9.35 -11.96
N ILE A 79 -13.89 9.86 -12.61
CA ILE A 79 -13.69 10.75 -13.76
C ILE A 79 -12.99 12.07 -13.39
N THR A 80 -13.21 12.56 -12.16
CA THR A 80 -12.56 13.79 -11.64
C THR A 80 -11.14 13.54 -11.14
N ARG A 81 -10.84 12.29 -10.75
CA ARG A 81 -9.50 11.84 -10.35
C ARG A 81 -9.14 10.57 -11.15
N PRO A 82 -8.73 10.73 -12.42
CA PRO A 82 -8.63 9.61 -13.38
C PRO A 82 -7.42 8.71 -13.15
N SER A 83 -6.52 9.05 -12.23
CA SER A 83 -5.35 8.24 -11.87
C SER A 83 -4.97 8.43 -10.42
N VAL A 84 -4.43 7.41 -9.79
CA VAL A 84 -3.90 7.48 -8.42
C VAL A 84 -2.86 6.38 -8.20
N VAL A 85 -1.84 6.68 -7.39
CA VAL A 85 -0.92 5.68 -6.83
C VAL A 85 -1.44 5.28 -5.45
N LEU A 86 -1.73 3.99 -5.28
CA LEU A 86 -2.25 3.40 -4.04
C LEU A 86 -1.16 2.57 -3.38
N THR A 87 -1.03 2.71 -2.07
CA THR A 87 -0.22 1.81 -1.25
C THR A 87 -1.02 0.53 -0.95
N LEU A 88 -0.43 -0.62 -1.25
CA LEU A 88 -0.99 -1.95 -1.03
C LEU A 88 -0.58 -2.46 0.35
N ASN A 89 -1.44 -2.22 1.35
CA ASN A 89 -1.26 -2.74 2.70
C ASN A 89 -1.85 -4.15 2.78
N TRP A 90 -1.11 -5.14 2.30
CA TRP A 90 -1.54 -6.53 2.28
C TRP A 90 -2.02 -6.98 3.67
N PRO A 91 -3.24 -7.55 3.78
CA PRO A 91 -3.72 -8.05 5.04
C PRO A 91 -2.91 -9.27 5.50
N GLU A 92 -3.01 -9.60 6.78
CA GLU A 92 -2.47 -10.87 7.27
C GLU A 92 -3.09 -12.04 6.49
N PRO A 93 -2.29 -12.99 5.99
CA PRO A 93 -2.81 -14.18 5.32
C PRO A 93 -3.81 -14.91 6.20
N GLY A 94 -4.96 -15.23 5.61
CA GLY A 94 -6.05 -15.91 6.31
C GLY A 94 -5.99 -17.42 6.09
N GLY A 95 -6.54 -18.16 7.05
CA GLY A 95 -6.56 -19.62 7.02
C GLY A 95 -5.46 -20.23 7.88
N GLN A 96 -5.85 -21.17 8.76
CA GLN A 96 -4.89 -22.16 9.25
C GLN A 96 -4.20 -22.79 8.05
N LEU A 97 -2.97 -23.28 8.22
CA LEU A 97 -2.32 -24.24 7.34
C LEU A 97 -3.27 -25.44 7.12
N GLN A 98 -4.27 -25.27 6.28
CA GLN A 98 -5.14 -26.33 5.83
C GLN A 98 -4.21 -27.12 4.93
N LEU A 99 -3.84 -28.30 5.41
CA LEU A 99 -3.29 -29.39 4.63
C LEU A 99 -4.32 -29.70 3.55
N THR A 100 -4.35 -28.86 2.51
CA THR A 100 -5.15 -29.07 1.34
C THR A 100 -4.61 -30.33 0.69
N GLY A 101 -5.51 -31.27 0.33
CA GLY A 101 -5.13 -32.49 -0.36
C GLY A 101 -4.30 -32.18 -1.62
N PRO A 102 -3.53 -33.16 -2.14
CA PRO A 102 -2.53 -32.97 -3.20
C PRO A 102 -3.04 -32.29 -4.48
N ASP A 103 -4.36 -32.20 -4.68
CA ASP A 103 -5.00 -31.63 -5.88
C ASP A 103 -5.58 -30.21 -5.70
N THR A 104 -5.33 -29.53 -4.58
CA THR A 104 -5.82 -28.15 -4.39
C THR A 104 -4.75 -27.16 -4.81
N ALA A 105 -5.07 -26.28 -5.75
CA ALA A 105 -4.16 -25.21 -6.17
C ALA A 105 -3.76 -24.33 -4.97
N PRO A 106 -2.48 -23.96 -4.83
CA PRO A 106 -2.03 -23.12 -3.73
C PRO A 106 -2.76 -21.76 -3.76
N LEU A 107 -3.17 -21.28 -2.59
CA LEU A 107 -3.80 -19.97 -2.45
C LEU A 107 -2.80 -18.88 -2.85
N SER A 108 -3.18 -18.05 -3.79
CA SER A 108 -2.42 -16.89 -4.26
C SER A 108 -3.03 -15.59 -3.75
N ALA A 109 -2.18 -14.57 -3.60
CA ALA A 109 -2.65 -13.21 -3.38
C ALA A 109 -3.26 -12.65 -4.66
N LYS A 110 -4.22 -11.73 -4.54
CA LYS A 110 -4.97 -11.18 -5.66
C LYS A 110 -5.19 -9.69 -5.53
N ILE A 111 -5.23 -9.01 -6.68
CA ILE A 111 -5.70 -7.64 -6.82
C ILE A 111 -7.03 -7.68 -7.55
N GLY A 112 -8.07 -7.15 -6.92
CA GLY A 112 -9.39 -6.98 -7.50
C GLY A 112 -9.60 -5.55 -7.99
N VAL A 113 -10.21 -5.40 -9.15
CA VAL A 113 -10.68 -4.11 -9.67
C VAL A 113 -12.17 -4.23 -9.91
N SER A 114 -12.96 -3.31 -9.35
CA SER A 114 -14.43 -3.31 -9.48
C SER A 114 -14.97 -1.93 -9.86
N VAL A 115 -16.03 -1.91 -10.67
CA VAL A 115 -16.85 -0.69 -10.87
C VAL A 115 -17.91 -0.64 -9.78
N GLU A 116 -17.82 0.40 -8.94
CA GLU A 116 -18.70 0.57 -7.80
C GLU A 116 -19.38 1.94 -7.77
N ASP A 117 -20.44 2.04 -6.96
CA ASP A 117 -21.05 3.32 -6.65
C ASP A 117 -20.13 4.16 -5.78
N LEU A 118 -19.86 5.40 -6.18
CA LEU A 118 -18.99 6.29 -5.44
C LEU A 118 -19.53 6.56 -4.02
N ALA A 119 -20.85 6.53 -3.82
CA ALA A 119 -21.46 6.74 -2.51
C ALA A 119 -21.33 5.52 -1.57
N ALA A 120 -21.06 4.32 -2.11
CA ALA A 120 -20.88 3.10 -1.33
C ALA A 120 -19.43 2.92 -0.85
N LEU A 121 -18.47 3.63 -1.45
CA LEU A 121 -17.06 3.50 -1.13
C LEU A 121 -16.65 4.34 0.09
N PRO A 122 -15.64 3.88 0.86
CA PRO A 122 -14.99 4.72 1.86
C PRO A 122 -14.45 6.02 1.25
N SER A 123 -14.44 7.10 2.03
CA SER A 123 -13.94 8.39 1.56
C SER A 123 -12.47 8.30 1.12
N LEU A 124 -12.22 8.69 -0.12
CA LEU A 124 -10.90 8.55 -0.75
C LEU A 124 -9.82 9.43 -0.11
N ASP A 125 -10.22 10.51 0.56
CA ASP A 125 -9.30 11.43 1.24
C ASP A 125 -8.81 10.88 2.59
N VAL A 126 -9.62 10.07 3.28
CA VAL A 126 -9.27 9.50 4.59
C VAL A 126 -8.11 8.50 4.48
N ALA A 127 -7.97 7.81 3.35
CA ALA A 127 -6.83 6.93 3.11
C ALA A 127 -5.50 7.70 3.02
N ALA A 128 -5.51 8.89 2.39
CA ALA A 128 -4.35 9.76 2.31
C ALA A 128 -3.98 10.36 3.68
N GLU A 129 -4.99 10.79 4.46
CA GLU A 129 -4.79 11.30 5.83
C GLU A 129 -4.17 10.26 6.76
N LYS A 130 -4.65 9.01 6.72
CA LYS A 130 -4.06 7.90 7.50
C LYS A 130 -2.60 7.63 7.13
N GLY A 131 -2.21 7.85 5.88
CA GLY A 131 -0.82 7.77 5.45
C GLY A 131 0.07 8.83 6.11
N VAL A 132 -0.41 10.07 6.19
CA VAL A 132 0.29 11.17 6.87
C VAL A 132 0.44 10.89 8.37
N GLU A 133 -0.63 10.41 9.00
CA GLU A 133 -0.61 10.02 10.42
C GLU A 133 0.43 8.94 10.70
N ARG A 134 0.48 7.87 9.88
CA ARG A 134 1.46 6.78 10.02
C ARG A 134 2.89 7.29 9.92
N VAL A 135 3.17 8.15 8.93
CA VAL A 135 4.49 8.75 8.75
C VAL A 135 4.89 9.57 9.98
N ALA A 136 3.98 10.38 10.51
CA ALA A 136 4.23 11.18 11.71
C ALA A 136 4.56 10.30 12.92
N MET A 137 3.81 9.21 13.13
CA MET A 137 4.06 8.24 14.20
C MET A 137 5.44 7.58 14.07
N LYS A 138 5.82 7.14 12.87
CA LYS A 138 7.13 6.52 12.62
C LYS A 138 8.30 7.48 12.82
N VAL A 139 8.12 8.76 12.46
CA VAL A 139 9.12 9.81 12.74
C VAL A 139 9.28 10.01 14.25
N GLY A 140 8.16 10.06 14.99
CA GLY A 140 8.18 10.14 16.45
C GLY A 140 8.87 8.95 17.12
N GLU A 141 8.56 7.73 16.68
CA GLU A 141 9.20 6.49 17.15
C GLU A 141 10.72 6.50 16.88
N ASN A 142 11.14 6.94 15.68
CA ASN A 142 12.54 7.07 15.33
C ASN A 142 13.28 8.05 16.26
N LEU A 143 12.68 9.21 16.52
CA LEU A 143 13.23 10.20 17.45
C LEU A 143 13.34 9.62 18.86
N PHE A 144 12.28 8.97 19.35
CA PHE A 144 12.26 8.38 20.69
C PHE A 144 13.37 7.33 20.86
N ASN A 145 13.50 6.41 19.91
CA ASN A 145 14.56 5.40 19.90
C ASN A 145 15.96 6.02 19.87
N TYR A 146 16.14 7.12 19.11
CA TYR A 146 17.40 7.86 19.12
C TYR A 146 17.69 8.44 20.50
N MET A 147 16.71 9.12 21.13
CA MET A 147 16.89 9.71 22.46
C MET A 147 17.22 8.65 23.52
N GLN A 148 16.55 7.48 23.49
CA GLN A 148 16.84 6.35 24.38
C GLN A 148 18.28 5.85 24.26
N SER A 149 18.90 5.91 23.07
CA SER A 149 20.29 5.45 22.88
C SER A 149 21.34 6.29 23.61
N PHE A 150 21.00 7.51 24.03
CA PHE A 150 21.90 8.40 24.79
C PHE A 150 21.61 8.41 26.29
N CYS A 151 20.64 7.61 26.76
CA CYS A 151 20.20 7.64 28.14
C CYS A 151 21.10 6.78 29.05
N GLY A 152 21.55 7.36 30.15
CA GLY A 152 21.72 6.61 31.39
C GLY A 152 20.35 6.43 32.03
N VAL A 153 19.95 5.20 32.35
CA VAL A 153 18.64 4.95 32.94
C VAL A 153 18.71 5.31 34.42
N ASP A 154 18.10 6.43 34.82
CA ASP A 154 17.88 6.79 36.23
C ASP A 154 16.37 6.77 36.53
N GLY A 155 15.86 5.58 36.80
CA GLY A 155 14.44 5.36 37.12
C GLY A 155 13.48 5.67 35.97
N SER A 156 12.51 6.57 36.20
CA SER A 156 11.39 6.88 35.30
C SER A 156 11.60 8.10 34.40
N LYS A 157 12.78 8.71 34.40
CA LYS A 157 13.07 9.93 33.63
C LYS A 157 14.10 9.67 32.53
N LEU A 158 13.81 10.21 31.36
CA LEU A 158 14.72 10.21 30.23
C LEU A 158 15.66 11.42 30.35
N ILE A 159 16.91 11.19 30.76
CA ILE A 159 17.93 12.24 30.84
C ILE A 159 18.69 12.26 29.51
N VAL A 160 18.56 13.37 28.78
CA VAL A 160 19.18 13.58 27.47
C VAL A 160 19.97 14.88 27.44
N PRO A 161 21.06 14.96 26.66
CA PRO A 161 21.75 16.23 26.40
C PRO A 161 20.80 17.29 25.83
N MET A 162 21.01 18.56 26.16
CA MET A 162 20.14 19.64 25.67
C MET A 162 20.15 19.79 24.14
N ASP A 163 21.23 19.36 23.48
CA ASP A 163 21.40 19.42 22.03
C ASP A 163 20.94 18.14 21.31
N ILE A 164 20.25 17.22 22.01
CA ILE A 164 19.87 15.90 21.44
C ILE A 164 18.99 16.03 20.19
N LEU A 165 18.07 16.99 20.19
CA LEU A 165 17.16 17.21 19.07
C LEU A 165 17.91 17.72 17.85
N ASP A 166 18.84 18.67 18.04
CA ASP A 166 19.68 19.19 16.95
C ASP A 166 20.56 18.09 16.35
N ARG A 167 21.15 17.24 17.20
CA ARG A 167 21.97 16.09 16.77
C ARG A 167 21.14 15.08 15.98
N TRP A 168 19.97 14.71 16.49
CA TRP A 168 19.04 13.82 15.78
C TRP A 168 18.66 14.40 14.42
N PHE A 169 18.25 15.67 14.39
CA PHE A 169 17.76 16.32 13.18
C PHE A 169 18.84 16.44 12.11
N LYS A 170 20.08 16.77 12.51
CA LYS A 170 21.24 16.77 11.60
C LYS A 170 21.49 15.38 11.01
N LYS A 171 21.52 14.34 11.86
CA LYS A 171 21.71 12.95 11.43
C LYS A 171 20.59 12.47 10.50
N PHE A 172 19.34 12.79 10.84
CA PHE A 172 18.16 12.45 10.05
C PHE A 172 18.25 13.08 8.66
N ARG A 173 18.54 14.39 8.58
CA ARG A 173 18.66 15.12 7.32
C ARG A 173 19.81 14.61 6.46
N GLU A 174 20.98 14.36 7.05
CA GLU A 174 22.13 13.81 6.33
C GLU A 174 21.83 12.43 5.74
N ARG A 175 21.14 11.57 6.51
CA ARG A 175 20.72 10.25 6.03
C ARG A 175 19.68 10.36 4.92
N ALA A 176 18.65 11.19 5.10
CA ALA A 176 17.62 11.42 4.09
C ALA A 176 18.16 11.96 2.75
N LYS A 177 19.28 12.69 2.77
CA LYS A 177 19.97 13.16 1.55
C LYS A 177 20.80 12.07 0.88
N ARG A 178 21.40 11.16 1.66
CA ARG A 178 22.30 10.12 1.17
C ARG A 178 21.56 8.88 0.69
N ASP A 179 20.44 8.58 1.32
CA ASP A 179 19.63 7.39 1.11
C ASP A 179 18.19 7.79 0.80
N PRO A 180 17.78 7.76 -0.49
CA PRO A 180 16.42 8.09 -0.91
C PRO A 180 15.37 7.13 -0.32
N ASP A 181 15.74 5.88 -0.04
CA ASP A 181 14.83 4.85 0.47
C ASP A 181 14.61 4.99 1.98
N PHE A 182 15.50 5.70 2.70
CA PHE A 182 15.31 6.02 4.11
C PHE A 182 13.98 6.74 4.37
N LEU A 183 13.55 7.67 3.51
CA LEU A 183 12.26 8.34 3.70
C LEU A 183 11.08 7.44 3.36
N LYS A 184 11.24 6.53 2.38
CA LYS A 184 10.21 5.56 2.02
C LYS A 184 9.93 4.59 3.17
N SER A 185 10.92 4.30 4.01
CA SER A 185 10.72 3.43 5.18
C SER A 185 9.71 3.96 6.21
N PHE A 186 9.39 5.26 6.19
CA PHE A 186 8.39 5.86 7.08
C PHE A 186 6.96 5.75 6.55
N ARG A 187 6.78 5.42 5.27
CA ARG A 187 5.46 5.23 4.65
C ARG A 187 4.89 3.81 4.83
N LEU A 188 5.73 2.88 5.28
CA LEU A 188 5.44 1.45 5.38
C LEU A 188 4.89 1.13 6.77
#